data_AF-A0A370HBL5-F1
#
_entry.id   AF-A0A370HBL5-F1
#
_cell.length_a   1.000
_cell.length_b   1.000
_cell.length_c   1.000
_cell.angle_alpha   90.00
_cell.angle_beta   90.00
_cell.angle_gamma   90.00
#
_symmetry.space_group_name_H-M   'P 1'
#
loop_
_entity.id
_entity.type
_entity.pdbx_description
1 polymer ?
#
loop_
_entity_poly.entity_id
_entity_poly.type
_entity_poly.pdbx_seq_one_letter_code
_entity_poly.pdbx_strand_id
1 'polypeptide(L)'
;MYVPQPDGMERPSAGPVIARSAGRAVVRRRSTGRWRSDGPAPVLPDWHELLSAFLGHIGDVPGDHAVTRCARALAELHLERRRDPRRADEIDGRRGELVAHIDDWVAAHTVARPRAQSLGAAVDAMAAAQVRASHLLRSVEDVGDERVHAAWFLLASLADGWTDLVQQTTGVRAS
;
A
#
# COMPACT_ATOMS: atom_id res chain seq x y z
N MET A 1 -7.72 -23.17 70.53
CA MET A 1 -7.36 -22.00 71.35
C MET A 1 -5.86 -22.07 71.65
N TYR A 2 -5.05 -21.46 70.79
CA TYR A 2 -3.71 -20.92 71.05
C TYR A 2 -3.43 -19.97 69.88
N VAL A 3 -3.10 -18.73 70.20
CA VAL A 3 -2.76 -17.65 69.28
C VAL A 3 -1.32 -17.26 69.56
N PRO A 4 -0.43 -17.28 68.57
CA PRO A 4 0.73 -16.40 68.58
C PRO A 4 0.50 -15.23 67.61
N GLN A 5 0.70 -14.02 68.14
CA GLN A 5 0.66 -12.74 67.44
C GLN A 5 2.06 -12.35 66.90
N PRO A 6 2.23 -11.24 66.16
CA PRO A 6 2.98 -11.21 64.91
C PRO A 6 4.32 -10.48 65.06
N ASP A 7 5.33 -10.86 64.28
CA ASP A 7 6.49 -10.01 64.07
C ASP A 7 7.00 -10.20 62.64
N GLY A 8 7.12 -9.10 61.92
CA GLY A 8 7.63 -9.09 60.55
C GLY A 8 7.05 -8.00 59.67
N MET A 9 7.16 -6.75 60.12
CA MET A 9 7.06 -5.58 59.26
C MET A 9 8.20 -5.65 58.22
N GLU A 10 7.93 -5.91 56.94
CA GLU A 10 8.82 -5.46 55.85
C GLU A 10 8.05 -5.14 54.55
N ARG A 11 7.82 -3.82 54.41
CA ARG A 11 7.95 -2.96 53.22
C ARG A 11 7.01 -3.14 52.01
N PRO A 12 6.24 -2.09 51.65
CA PRO A 12 5.47 -2.06 50.42
C PRO A 12 6.38 -1.87 49.19
N SER A 13 6.19 -2.72 48.18
CA SER A 13 6.71 -2.52 46.82
C SER A 13 5.97 -1.35 46.16
N ALA A 14 6.58 -0.18 46.21
CA ALA A 14 6.17 0.99 45.44
C ALA A 14 6.63 0.84 43.99
N GLY A 15 5.75 0.30 43.14
CA GLY A 15 5.92 0.43 41.68
C GLY A 15 5.73 1.91 41.27
N PRO A 16 6.58 2.46 40.40
CA PRO A 16 6.48 3.87 40.02
C PRO A 16 5.26 4.10 39.13
N VAL A 17 4.39 4.99 39.59
CA VAL A 17 3.38 5.67 38.78
C VAL A 17 4.01 6.98 38.27
N ILE A 18 4.35 7.03 36.98
CA ILE A 18 4.71 8.24 36.20
C ILE A 18 4.67 7.82 34.72
N ALA A 19 4.12 8.54 33.74
CA ALA A 19 3.44 9.83 33.72
C ALA A 19 2.59 9.87 32.44
N ARG A 20 1.48 10.62 32.48
CA ARG A 20 0.78 11.11 31.28
C ARG A 20 1.74 11.99 30.48
N SER A 21 1.96 11.67 29.21
CA SER A 21 2.52 12.62 28.23
C SER A 21 1.40 13.08 27.30
N ALA A 22 0.91 14.28 27.59
CA ALA A 22 0.25 15.12 26.60
C ALA A 22 1.32 15.77 25.71
N GLY A 23 1.03 15.86 24.42
CA GLY A 23 1.59 16.88 23.53
C GLY A 23 2.90 16.56 22.81
N ARG A 24 2.79 16.22 21.53
CA ARG A 24 3.39 17.03 20.46
C ARG A 24 2.80 16.64 19.11
N ALA A 25 1.99 17.55 18.57
CA ALA A 25 1.78 17.62 17.14
C ALA A 25 3.14 17.75 16.46
N VAL A 26 3.54 16.71 15.73
CA VAL A 26 4.61 16.85 14.74
C VAL A 26 3.95 17.38 13.48
N VAL A 27 3.81 18.70 13.43
CA VAL A 27 3.85 19.41 12.15
C VAL A 27 5.26 19.18 11.60
N ARG A 28 5.43 18.14 10.79
CA ARG A 28 6.61 18.05 9.92
C ARG A 28 6.24 18.62 8.57
N ARG A 29 6.72 19.87 8.43
CA ARG A 29 7.04 20.59 7.20
C ARG A 29 7.11 19.70 5.96
N ARG A 30 6.51 20.21 4.89
CA ARG A 30 6.85 19.92 3.49
C ARG A 30 8.36 19.83 3.34
N SER A 31 8.90 18.62 3.33
CA SER A 31 10.25 18.35 2.86
C SER A 31 10.18 18.30 1.35
N THR A 32 10.38 19.45 0.71
CA THR A 32 10.87 19.53 -0.67
C THR A 32 12.30 19.01 -0.69
N GLY A 33 12.45 17.71 -0.44
CA GLY A 33 13.67 16.97 -0.74
C GLY A 33 13.75 16.93 -2.25
N ARG A 34 14.58 17.79 -2.81
CA ARG A 34 14.95 17.77 -4.21
C ARG A 34 15.70 16.46 -4.47
N TRP A 35 14.96 15.41 -4.84
CA TRP A 35 15.54 14.17 -5.36
C TRP A 35 16.22 14.51 -6.70
N ARG A 36 17.51 14.89 -6.64
CA ARG A 36 18.36 14.95 -7.84
C ARG A 36 18.81 13.52 -8.13
N SER A 37 18.06 12.83 -8.97
CA SER A 37 18.55 11.63 -9.64
C SER A 37 19.19 12.09 -10.95
N ASP A 38 20.52 12.13 -11.03
CA ASP A 38 21.29 12.38 -12.26
C ASP A 38 21.45 11.10 -13.11
N GLY A 39 20.47 10.18 -13.00
CA GLY A 39 20.40 8.93 -13.79
C GLY A 39 19.38 9.06 -14.92
N PRO A 40 19.33 8.09 -15.87
CA PRO A 40 18.23 8.02 -16.82
C PRO A 40 16.90 8.07 -16.05
N ALA A 41 15.93 8.81 -16.59
CA ALA A 41 14.63 8.96 -15.95
C ALA A 41 14.09 7.57 -15.56
N PRO A 42 13.67 7.36 -14.31
CA PRO A 42 13.21 6.05 -13.86
C PRO A 42 12.06 5.58 -14.74
N VAL A 43 12.24 4.39 -15.34
CA VAL A 43 11.26 3.76 -16.23
C VAL A 43 10.11 3.25 -15.38
N LEU A 44 8.87 3.46 -15.85
CA LEU A 44 7.68 2.94 -15.17
C LEU A 44 7.75 1.41 -15.07
N PRO A 45 7.31 0.82 -13.93
CA PRO A 45 7.34 -0.62 -13.76
C PRO A 45 6.36 -1.30 -14.72
N ASP A 46 6.71 -2.49 -15.21
CA ASP A 46 5.77 -3.31 -15.96
C ASP A 46 4.71 -3.95 -15.04
N TRP A 47 3.72 -4.62 -15.62
CA TRP A 47 2.64 -5.23 -14.84
C TRP A 47 3.10 -6.40 -13.96
N HIS A 48 4.16 -7.12 -14.32
CA HIS A 48 4.72 -8.19 -13.50
C HIS A 48 5.39 -7.63 -12.25
N GLU A 49 6.09 -6.50 -12.37
CA GLU A 49 6.66 -5.79 -11.23
C GLU A 49 5.56 -5.29 -10.29
N LEU A 50 4.46 -4.75 -10.83
CA LEU A 50 3.29 -4.37 -10.01
C LEU A 50 2.68 -5.58 -9.29
N LEU A 51 2.48 -6.71 -9.98
CA LEU A 51 1.99 -7.94 -9.35
C LEU A 51 2.94 -8.44 -8.27
N SER A 52 4.25 -8.42 -8.53
CA SER A 52 5.28 -8.79 -7.56
C SER A 52 5.21 -7.90 -6.32
N ALA A 53 4.96 -6.59 -6.50
CA ALA A 53 4.77 -5.66 -5.40
C ALA A 53 3.48 -5.94 -4.61
N PHE A 54 2.34 -6.20 -5.28
CA PHE A 54 1.08 -6.55 -4.61
C PHE A 54 1.20 -7.83 -3.78
N LEU A 55 1.97 -8.80 -4.27
CA LEU A 55 2.28 -10.04 -3.58
C LEU A 55 3.33 -9.87 -2.46
N GLY A 56 3.93 -8.69 -2.34
CA GLY A 56 4.93 -8.37 -1.32
C GLY A 56 6.33 -8.91 -1.61
N HIS A 57 6.63 -9.26 -2.87
CA HIS A 57 7.96 -9.73 -3.27
C HIS A 57 8.96 -8.58 -3.48
N ILE A 58 8.47 -7.37 -3.79
CA ILE A 58 9.27 -6.15 -3.94
C ILE A 58 8.54 -4.95 -3.31
N GLY A 59 9.18 -3.78 -3.25
CA GLY A 59 8.54 -2.52 -2.85
C GLY A 59 8.59 -2.24 -1.35
N ASP A 60 9.51 -2.86 -0.61
CA ASP A 60 9.73 -2.65 0.82
C ASP A 60 11.11 -2.07 1.18
N VAL A 61 12.06 -2.08 0.23
CA VAL A 61 13.44 -1.62 0.48
C VAL A 61 13.60 -0.14 0.09
N PRO A 62 14.37 0.64 0.88
CA PRO A 62 14.82 1.97 0.46
C PRO A 62 15.64 1.89 -0.84
N GLY A 63 15.15 2.54 -1.90
CA GLY A 63 15.76 2.50 -3.24
C GLY A 63 14.89 1.81 -4.28
N ASP A 64 13.89 1.03 -3.85
CA ASP A 64 12.88 0.48 -4.75
C ASP A 64 12.10 1.59 -5.45
N HIS A 65 11.64 1.28 -6.66
CA HIS A 65 10.87 2.18 -7.48
C HIS A 65 9.66 2.76 -6.71
N ALA A 66 9.43 4.07 -6.78
CA ALA A 66 8.40 4.73 -5.98
C ALA A 66 7.00 4.13 -6.24
N VAL A 67 6.69 3.81 -7.50
CA VAL A 67 5.43 3.18 -7.90
C VAL A 67 5.29 1.76 -7.33
N THR A 68 6.33 0.92 -7.31
CA THR A 68 6.22 -0.44 -6.74
C THR A 68 6.05 -0.39 -5.22
N ARG A 69 6.69 0.56 -4.54
CA ARG A 69 6.46 0.81 -3.11
C ARG A 69 5.01 1.22 -2.81
N CYS A 70 4.45 2.13 -3.63
CA CYS A 70 3.04 2.53 -3.48
C CYS A 70 2.09 1.39 -3.83
N ALA A 71 2.39 0.60 -4.86
CA ALA A 71 1.63 -0.58 -5.27
C ALA A 71 1.51 -1.59 -4.13
N ARG A 72 2.63 -1.93 -3.47
CA ARG A 72 2.64 -2.77 -2.28
C ARG A 72 1.75 -2.20 -1.17
N ALA A 73 1.93 -0.92 -0.83
CA ALA A 73 1.16 -0.26 0.22
C ALA A 73 -0.36 -0.23 -0.10
N LEU A 74 -0.73 -0.05 -1.37
CA LEU A 74 -2.13 -0.14 -1.81
C LEU A 74 -2.71 -1.55 -1.59
N ALA A 75 -1.97 -2.61 -1.93
CA ALA A 75 -2.39 -3.98 -1.67
C ALA A 75 -2.56 -4.26 -0.16
N GLU A 76 -1.65 -3.76 0.67
CA GLU A 76 -1.74 -3.85 2.13
C GLU A 76 -3.00 -3.15 2.67
N LEU A 77 -3.32 -1.95 2.16
CA LEU A 77 -4.56 -1.23 2.49
C LEU A 77 -5.82 -1.98 2.06
N HIS A 78 -5.83 -2.60 0.87
CA HIS A 78 -6.94 -3.44 0.42
C HIS A 78 -7.14 -4.71 1.26
N LEU A 79 -6.05 -5.28 1.79
CA LEU A 79 -6.10 -6.37 2.76
C LEU A 79 -6.63 -5.88 4.11
N GLU A 80 -6.16 -4.74 4.59
CA GLU A 80 -6.62 -4.11 5.84
C GLU A 80 -8.12 -3.81 5.79
N ARG A 81 -8.60 -3.23 4.69
CA ARG A 81 -10.03 -2.89 4.50
C ARG A 81 -10.95 -4.11 4.56
N ARG A 82 -10.48 -5.26 4.07
CA ARG A 82 -11.24 -6.52 4.14
C ARG A 82 -11.25 -7.11 5.55
N ARG A 83 -10.15 -6.94 6.30
CA ARG A 83 -10.04 -7.43 7.69
C ARG A 83 -10.85 -6.56 8.66
N ASP A 84 -10.87 -5.25 8.45
CA ASP A 84 -11.59 -4.30 9.29
C ASP A 84 -12.38 -3.27 8.45
N PRO A 85 -13.61 -3.62 8.03
CA PRO A 85 -14.47 -2.72 7.26
C PRO A 85 -14.87 -1.44 8.00
N ARG A 86 -14.74 -1.39 9.34
CA ARG A 86 -15.12 -0.20 10.13
C ARG A 86 -14.16 0.97 9.92
N ARG A 87 -12.96 0.70 9.42
CA ARG A 87 -11.94 1.71 9.08
C ARG A 87 -11.92 2.09 7.61
N ALA A 88 -12.98 1.77 6.86
CA ALA A 88 -13.04 1.99 5.42
C ALA A 88 -12.71 3.43 5.01
N ASP A 89 -13.28 4.43 5.67
CA ASP A 89 -13.06 5.84 5.33
C ASP A 89 -11.60 6.27 5.52
N GLU A 90 -10.97 5.86 6.62
CA GLU A 90 -9.55 6.13 6.89
C GLU A 90 -8.65 5.46 5.84
N ILE A 91 -8.93 4.21 5.51
CA ILE A 91 -8.19 3.42 4.53
C ILE A 91 -8.37 4.01 3.13
N ASP A 92 -9.58 4.41 2.76
CA ASP A 92 -9.89 5.01 1.47
C ASP A 92 -9.22 6.39 1.32
N GLY A 93 -9.11 7.16 2.40
CA GLY A 93 -8.30 8.39 2.45
C GLY A 93 -6.81 8.12 2.16
N ARG A 94 -6.21 7.16 2.87
CA ARG A 94 -4.80 6.75 2.66
C ARG A 94 -4.56 6.20 1.26
N ARG A 95 -5.51 5.45 0.69
CA ARG A 95 -5.46 4.99 -0.70
C ARG A 95 -5.45 6.17 -1.67
N GLY A 96 -6.31 7.16 -1.47
CA GLY A 96 -6.36 8.38 -2.27
C GLY A 96 -5.03 9.16 -2.26
N GLU A 97 -4.37 9.23 -1.09
CA GLU A 97 -3.05 9.86 -0.96
C GLU A 97 -1.97 9.12 -1.76
N LEU A 98 -1.96 7.79 -1.74
CA LEU A 98 -1.01 6.98 -2.53
C LEU A 98 -1.28 7.09 -4.03
N VAL A 99 -2.55 7.12 -4.44
CA VAL A 99 -2.94 7.35 -5.85
C VAL A 99 -2.40 8.68 -6.34
N ALA A 100 -2.64 9.77 -5.59
CA ALA A 100 -2.13 11.09 -5.93
C ALA A 100 -0.60 11.13 -5.97
N HIS A 101 0.06 10.43 -5.03
CA HIS A 101 1.52 10.34 -5.00
C HIS A 101 2.10 9.66 -6.25
N ILE A 102 1.46 8.60 -6.75
CA ILE A 102 1.85 7.94 -8.00
C ILE A 102 1.69 8.92 -9.17
N ASP A 103 0.55 9.60 -9.27
CA ASP A 103 0.29 10.53 -10.37
C ASP A 103 1.28 11.71 -10.37
N ASP A 104 1.59 12.28 -9.20
CA ASP A 104 2.60 13.32 -9.04
C ASP A 104 4.00 12.83 -9.45
N TRP A 105 4.35 11.60 -9.07
CA TRP A 105 5.61 11.00 -9.47
C TRP A 105 5.68 10.81 -10.99
N VAL A 106 4.63 10.30 -11.62
CA VAL A 106 4.55 10.12 -13.08
C VAL A 106 4.69 11.47 -13.79
N ALA A 107 3.97 12.49 -13.34
CA ALA A 107 4.02 13.83 -13.92
C ALA A 107 5.41 14.47 -13.81
N ALA A 108 6.15 14.16 -12.74
CA ALA A 108 7.50 14.68 -12.53
C ALA A 108 8.58 13.95 -13.35
N HIS A 109 8.36 12.69 -13.72
CA HIS A 109 9.39 11.84 -14.35
C HIS A 109 9.09 11.45 -15.80
N THR A 110 7.92 11.81 -16.33
CA THR A 110 7.55 11.52 -17.71
C THR A 110 7.24 12.80 -18.47
N VAL A 111 7.51 12.82 -19.78
CA VAL A 111 7.23 13.96 -20.67
C VAL A 111 5.75 14.03 -21.10
N ALA A 112 4.88 13.28 -20.44
CA ALA A 112 3.50 13.12 -20.84
C ALA A 112 2.65 14.36 -20.49
N ARG A 113 1.75 14.74 -21.41
CA ARG A 113 0.67 15.69 -21.10
C ARG A 113 -0.26 15.11 -20.02
N PRO A 114 -0.93 15.96 -19.22
CA PRO A 114 -1.95 15.52 -18.27
C PRO A 114 -2.95 14.59 -18.96
N ARG A 115 -3.06 13.36 -18.47
CA ARG A 115 -3.99 12.35 -19.01
C ARG A 115 -5.38 12.53 -18.44
N ALA A 116 -6.39 12.11 -19.21
CA ALA A 116 -7.74 11.93 -18.70
C ALA A 116 -7.83 10.76 -17.70
N GLN A 117 -6.95 9.76 -17.83
CA GLN A 117 -6.91 8.59 -16.96
C GLN A 117 -5.68 8.62 -16.04
N SER A 118 -5.92 8.51 -14.73
CA SER A 118 -4.90 8.46 -13.68
C SER A 118 -4.16 7.11 -13.69
N LEU A 119 -2.83 7.15 -13.66
CA LEU A 119 -2.01 5.94 -13.54
C LEU A 119 -2.08 5.40 -12.10
N GLY A 120 -2.12 6.28 -11.10
CA GLY A 120 -2.31 5.88 -9.71
C GLY A 120 -3.61 5.12 -9.50
N ALA A 121 -4.71 5.58 -10.10
CA ALA A 121 -6.00 4.89 -10.04
C ALA A 121 -5.97 3.52 -10.72
N ALA A 122 -5.21 3.38 -11.82
CA ALA A 122 -5.02 2.08 -12.48
C ALA A 122 -4.26 1.09 -11.56
N VAL A 123 -3.17 1.53 -10.93
CA VAL A 123 -2.41 0.71 -9.96
C VAL A 123 -3.29 0.29 -8.78
N ASP A 124 -4.08 1.21 -8.23
CA ASP A 124 -5.00 0.92 -7.12
C ASP A 124 -6.12 -0.07 -7.51
N ALA A 125 -6.66 0.04 -8.73
CA ALA A 125 -7.62 -0.92 -9.25
C ALA A 125 -7.01 -2.33 -9.41
N MET A 126 -5.78 -2.42 -9.94
CA MET A 126 -5.05 -3.68 -10.03
C MET A 126 -4.80 -4.30 -8.65
N ALA A 127 -4.38 -3.50 -7.67
CA ALA A 127 -4.19 -3.95 -6.29
C ALA A 127 -5.50 -4.50 -5.69
N ALA A 128 -6.62 -3.79 -5.89
CA ALA A 128 -7.93 -4.22 -5.42
C ALA A 128 -8.35 -5.57 -6.03
N ALA A 129 -8.13 -5.74 -7.33
CA ALA A 129 -8.44 -6.95 -8.09
C ALA A 129 -7.56 -8.13 -7.67
N GLN A 130 -6.25 -7.92 -7.53
CA GLN A 130 -5.29 -8.93 -7.08
C GLN A 130 -5.68 -9.46 -5.70
N VAL A 131 -5.97 -8.57 -4.75
CA VAL A 131 -6.34 -8.98 -3.39
C VAL A 131 -7.70 -9.69 -3.39
N ARG A 132 -8.64 -9.29 -4.25
CA ARG A 132 -9.95 -9.94 -4.39
C ARG A 132 -9.80 -11.35 -4.94
N ALA A 133 -9.06 -11.52 -6.04
CA ALA A 133 -8.82 -12.82 -6.66
C ALA A 133 -8.10 -13.78 -5.69
N SER A 134 -7.04 -13.30 -5.03
CA SER A 134 -6.31 -14.07 -4.02
C SER A 134 -7.17 -14.46 -2.81
N HIS A 135 -8.13 -13.61 -2.42
CA HIS A 135 -9.05 -13.94 -1.34
C HIS A 135 -10.05 -15.01 -1.79
N LEU A 136 -10.68 -14.82 -2.95
CA LEU A 136 -11.66 -15.77 -3.49
C LEU A 136 -11.06 -17.16 -3.62
N LEU A 137 -9.87 -17.27 -4.23
CA LEU A 137 -9.15 -18.54 -4.39
C LEU A 137 -8.92 -19.29 -3.06
N ARG A 138 -8.74 -18.57 -1.95
CA ARG A 138 -8.53 -19.16 -0.62
C ARG A 138 -9.82 -19.45 0.14
N SER A 139 -10.95 -18.92 -0.34
CA SER A 139 -12.23 -18.94 0.38
C SER A 139 -13.28 -19.86 -0.24
N VAL A 140 -13.13 -20.20 -1.52
CA VAL A 140 -14.05 -21.10 -2.22
C VAL A 140 -13.62 -22.56 -2.03
N GLU A 141 -14.59 -23.47 -2.04
CA GLU A 141 -14.35 -24.92 -1.99
C GLU A 141 -13.98 -25.48 -3.37
N ASP A 142 -14.52 -24.87 -4.45
CA ASP A 142 -14.22 -25.22 -5.83
C ASP A 142 -13.56 -24.05 -6.56
N VAL A 143 -12.36 -24.29 -7.10
CA VAL A 143 -11.58 -23.32 -7.88
C VAL A 143 -12.23 -23.01 -9.23
N GLY A 144 -13.09 -23.90 -9.73
CA GLY A 144 -13.90 -23.70 -10.94
C GLY A 144 -15.09 -22.74 -10.78
N ASP A 145 -15.26 -22.13 -9.61
CA ASP A 145 -16.30 -21.12 -9.37
C ASP A 145 -16.11 -19.92 -10.32
N GLU A 146 -17.17 -19.59 -11.05
CA GLU A 146 -17.23 -18.45 -11.98
C GLU A 146 -16.73 -17.14 -11.35
N ARG A 147 -16.92 -16.96 -10.03
CA ARG A 147 -16.45 -15.77 -9.30
C ARG A 147 -14.93 -15.70 -9.22
N VAL A 148 -14.24 -16.84 -9.11
CA VAL A 148 -12.78 -16.92 -9.14
C VAL A 148 -12.29 -16.59 -10.54
N HIS A 149 -12.87 -17.20 -11.57
CA HIS A 149 -12.55 -16.91 -12.97
C HIS A 149 -12.74 -15.44 -13.32
N ALA A 150 -13.88 -14.84 -12.98
CA ALA A 150 -14.16 -13.44 -13.22
C ALA A 150 -13.18 -12.50 -12.49
N ALA A 151 -12.72 -12.86 -11.29
CA ALA A 151 -11.76 -12.05 -10.54
C ALA A 151 -10.37 -12.06 -11.18
N TRP A 152 -9.89 -13.23 -11.64
CA TRP A 152 -8.63 -13.34 -12.34
C TRP A 152 -8.68 -12.71 -13.73
N PHE A 153 -9.79 -12.87 -14.45
CA PHE A 153 -10.01 -12.22 -15.74
C PHE A 153 -9.94 -10.69 -15.61
N LEU A 154 -10.62 -10.11 -14.60
CA LEU A 154 -10.55 -8.68 -14.34
C LEU A 154 -9.11 -8.22 -14.06
N LEU A 155 -8.33 -8.98 -13.29
CA LEU A 155 -6.93 -8.63 -13.03
C LEU A 155 -6.09 -8.63 -14.32
N ALA A 156 -6.28 -9.62 -15.19
CA ALA A 156 -5.61 -9.69 -16.49
C ALA A 156 -5.98 -8.49 -17.38
N SER A 157 -7.27 -8.16 -17.49
CA SER A 157 -7.72 -6.98 -18.26
C SER A 157 -7.13 -5.67 -17.74
N LEU A 158 -6.99 -5.52 -16.42
CA LEU A 158 -6.36 -4.34 -15.83
C LEU A 158 -4.84 -4.31 -16.08
N ALA A 159 -4.16 -5.46 -16.10
CA ALA A 159 -2.74 -5.55 -16.43
C ALA A 159 -2.46 -5.19 -17.91
N ASP A 160 -3.32 -5.63 -18.82
CA ASP A 160 -3.27 -5.21 -20.23
C ASP A 160 -3.48 -3.69 -20.34
N GLY A 161 -4.51 -3.15 -19.65
CA GLY A 161 -4.76 -1.72 -19.60
C GLY A 161 -3.61 -0.90 -19.01
N TRP A 162 -2.89 -1.42 -18.01
CA TRP A 162 -1.67 -0.80 -17.49
C TRP A 162 -0.57 -0.75 -18.55
N THR A 163 -0.36 -1.85 -19.27
CA THR A 163 0.64 -1.91 -20.34
C THR A 163 0.35 -0.85 -21.39
N ASP A 164 -0.90 -0.73 -21.85
CA ASP A 164 -1.32 0.28 -22.81
C ASP A 164 -1.10 1.70 -22.26
N LEU A 165 -1.44 1.95 -20.99
CA LEU A 165 -1.24 3.24 -20.34
C LEU A 165 0.25 3.61 -20.25
N VAL A 166 1.12 2.66 -19.92
CA VAL A 166 2.57 2.87 -19.86
C VAL A 166 3.12 3.21 -21.24
N GLN A 167 2.75 2.44 -22.29
CA GLN A 167 3.21 2.69 -23.66
C GLN A 167 2.79 4.08 -24.14
N GLN A 168 1.53 4.47 -23.88
CA GLN A 168 1.05 5.81 -24.17
C GLN A 168 1.85 6.86 -23.39
N THR A 169 2.23 6.58 -22.14
CA THR A 169 2.93 7.50 -21.23
C THR A 169 4.38 7.74 -21.61
N THR A 170 5.09 6.69 -21.98
CA THR A 170 6.50 6.75 -22.35
C THR A 170 6.71 7.09 -23.83
N GLY A 171 5.65 7.02 -24.65
CA GLY A 171 5.70 7.31 -26.08
C GLY A 171 6.36 6.20 -26.90
N VAL A 172 6.61 5.04 -26.29
CA VAL A 172 7.10 3.86 -27.00
C VAL A 172 5.93 3.29 -27.80
N ARG A 173 6.02 3.33 -29.14
CA ARG A 173 5.11 2.59 -30.01
C ARG A 173 5.78 1.24 -30.29
N ALA A 174 5.08 0.13 -30.02
CA ALA A 174 5.52 -1.18 -30.49
C ALA A 174 5.66 -1.13 -32.03
N SER A 175 6.86 -1.37 -32.53
CA SER A 175 7.11 -1.67 -33.95
C SER A 175 6.77 -3.12 -34.25
#